data_AF-A0A8I0AQ12-F1
#
_entry.id   AF-A0A8I0AQ12-F1
#
_cell.length_a   1.000
_cell.length_b   1.000
_cell.length_c   1.000
_cell.angle_alpha   90.00
_cell.angle_beta   90.00
_cell.angle_gamma   90.00
#
_symmetry.space_group_name_H-M   'P 1'
#
loop_
_entity.id
_entity.type
_entity.pdbx_description
1 polymer ?
#
loop_
_entity_poly.entity_id
_entity_poly.type
_entity_poly.pdbx_seq_one_letter_code
_entity_poly.pdbx_strand_id
1 'polypeptide(L)'
;MSYREYFDIDPEYFPQVDKKIIEEQPDLWKKFYPHPTFIKLLKSMVDVLSRKQKLSVWVDGAYGTGKSHAVLTLKKLIEASDEETNAYFER
;
A
#
# COMPACT_ATOMS: atom_id res chain seq x y z
N MET A 1 -11.30 -20.96 28.08
CA MET A 1 -10.46 -20.16 27.18
C MET A 1 -10.30 -20.91 25.87
N SER A 2 -11.03 -20.47 24.84
CA SER A 2 -10.92 -21.06 23.50
C SER A 2 -9.97 -20.21 22.67
N TYR A 3 -9.23 -20.85 21.77
CA TYR A 3 -8.28 -20.16 20.87
C TYR A 3 -8.91 -18.96 20.13
N ARG A 4 -10.22 -18.98 19.90
CA ARG A 4 -10.98 -17.90 19.23
C ARG A 4 -11.05 -16.59 20.03
N GLU A 5 -10.82 -16.63 21.34
CA GLU A 5 -10.83 -15.43 22.20
C GLU A 5 -9.51 -14.63 22.09
N TYR A 6 -8.52 -15.16 21.37
CA TYR A 6 -7.23 -14.50 21.12
C TYR A 6 -7.12 -13.90 19.70
N PHE A 7 -8.11 -14.14 18.82
CA PHE A 7 -8.12 -13.60 17.46
C PHE A 7 -9.26 -12.62 17.31
N ASP A 8 -8.91 -11.34 17.17
CA ASP A 8 -9.82 -10.33 16.67
C ASP A 8 -9.57 -10.20 15.16
N ILE A 9 -10.54 -10.62 14.34
CA ILE A 9 -10.44 -10.47 12.89
C ILE A 9 -10.95 -9.07 12.59
N ASP A 10 -10.07 -8.23 12.02
CA ASP A 10 -10.46 -6.91 11.53
C ASP A 10 -11.69 -7.08 10.59
N PRO A 11 -12.86 -6.54 10.96
CA PRO A 11 -14.08 -6.65 10.15
C PRO A 11 -13.93 -5.94 8.79
N GLU A 12 -12.92 -5.09 8.65
CA GLU A 12 -12.56 -4.39 7.42
C GLU A 12 -11.39 -5.07 6.68
N TYR A 13 -11.04 -6.31 7.02
CA TYR A 13 -10.05 -7.10 6.30
C TYR A 13 -10.60 -7.56 4.95
N PHE A 14 -9.90 -7.17 3.87
CA PHE A 14 -10.19 -7.65 2.53
C PHE A 14 -9.06 -8.59 2.06
N PRO A 15 -9.38 -9.84 1.67
CA PRO A 15 -8.36 -10.80 1.22
C PRO A 15 -7.74 -10.41 -0.13
N GLN A 16 -8.44 -9.60 -0.92
CA GLN A 16 -7.99 -9.14 -2.23
C GLN A 16 -8.38 -7.68 -2.45
N VAL A 17 -7.49 -6.93 -3.09
CA VAL A 17 -7.75 -5.55 -3.50
C VAL A 17 -8.34 -5.58 -4.92
N ASP A 18 -9.65 -5.40 -5.02
CA ASP A 18 -10.40 -5.36 -6.27
C ASP A 18 -10.90 -3.94 -6.60
N LYS A 19 -11.21 -3.68 -7.88
CA LYS A 19 -11.70 -2.37 -8.34
C LYS A 19 -12.93 -1.88 -7.56
N LYS A 20 -13.88 -2.79 -7.26
CA LYS A 20 -15.07 -2.46 -6.48
C LYS A 20 -14.73 -1.94 -5.09
N ILE A 21 -13.79 -2.59 -4.40
CA ILE A 21 -13.37 -2.21 -3.04
C ILE A 21 -12.62 -0.87 -3.09
N ILE A 22 -11.82 -0.61 -4.13
CA ILE A 22 -11.15 0.68 -4.31
C ILE A 22 -12.17 1.83 -4.50
N GLU A 23 -13.28 1.56 -5.20
CA GLU A 23 -14.37 2.52 -5.40
C GLU A 23 -15.22 2.73 -4.14
N GLU A 24 -15.50 1.65 -3.40
CA GLU A 24 -16.28 1.68 -2.15
C GLU A 24 -15.49 2.27 -0.97
N GLN A 25 -14.17 2.05 -0.91
CA GLN A 25 -13.30 2.48 0.16
C GLN A 25 -12.07 3.25 -0.37
N PRO A 26 -12.22 4.57 -0.62
CA PRO A 26 -11.13 5.40 -1.14
C PRO A 26 -9.93 5.53 -0.18
N ASP A 27 -10.13 5.30 1.13
CA ASP A 27 -9.09 5.37 2.15
C ASP A 27 -8.37 4.03 2.41
N LEU A 28 -8.69 2.97 1.66
CA LEU A 28 -8.10 1.63 1.83
C LEU A 28 -6.56 1.65 1.81
N TRP A 29 -5.96 2.56 1.03
CA TRP A 29 -4.51 2.71 0.96
C TRP A 29 -3.87 3.15 2.28
N LYS A 30 -4.59 3.90 3.12
CA LYS A 30 -4.10 4.39 4.42
C LYS A 30 -3.90 3.27 5.45
N LYS A 31 -4.43 2.08 5.17
CA LYS A 31 -4.25 0.87 6.01
C LYS A 31 -3.02 0.05 5.62
N PHE A 32 -2.40 0.33 4.49
CA PHE A 32 -1.24 -0.43 4.05
C PHE A 32 -0.05 -0.13 4.95
N TYR A 33 0.60 -1.17 5.49
CA TYR A 33 1.75 -0.99 6.37
C TYR A 33 3.05 -0.75 5.58
N PRO A 34 3.76 0.38 5.80
CA PRO A 34 4.97 0.71 5.07
C PRO A 34 6.18 -0.09 5.59
N HIS A 35 6.31 -1.32 5.10
CA HIS A 35 7.44 -2.19 5.40
C HIS A 35 8.69 -1.83 4.56
N PRO A 36 9.91 -2.28 4.94
CA PRO A 36 11.15 -1.85 4.28
C PRO A 36 11.21 -2.04 2.76
N THR A 37 10.61 -3.11 2.23
CA THR A 37 10.54 -3.35 0.78
C THR A 37 9.68 -2.31 0.06
N PHE A 38 8.59 -1.86 0.70
CA PHE A 38 7.77 -0.78 0.16
C PHE A 38 8.54 0.54 0.11
N ILE A 39 9.33 0.85 1.14
CA ILE A 39 10.18 2.06 1.14
C ILE A 39 11.20 2.01 -0.02
N LYS A 40 11.75 0.83 -0.34
CA LYS A 40 12.61 0.66 -1.52
C LYS A 40 11.86 0.95 -2.81
N LEU A 41 10.62 0.47 -2.94
CA LEU A 41 9.75 0.75 -4.09
C LEU A 41 9.50 2.26 -4.25
N LEU A 42 9.22 2.99 -3.16
CA LEU A 42 9.05 4.45 -3.17
C LEU A 42 10.31 5.14 -3.71
N LYS A 43 11.48 4.78 -3.18
CA LYS A 43 12.77 5.34 -3.63
C LYS A 43 13.04 5.07 -5.11
N SER A 44 12.80 3.84 -5.56
CA SER A 44 12.92 3.50 -6.98
C SER A 44 11.98 4.33 -7.85
N MET A 45 10.75 4.58 -7.40
CA MET A 45 9.81 5.43 -8.13
C MET A 45 10.29 6.89 -8.19
N VAL A 46 10.87 7.43 -7.12
CA VAL A 46 11.47 8.78 -7.12
C VAL A 46 12.65 8.87 -8.09
N ASP A 47 13.50 7.84 -8.15
CA ASP A 47 14.62 7.79 -9.10
C ASP A 47 14.14 7.72 -10.55
N VAL A 48 13.03 7.01 -10.81
CA VAL A 48 12.38 6.94 -12.12
C VAL A 48 11.80 8.30 -12.52
N LEU A 49 11.06 8.95 -11.62
CA LEU A 49 10.46 10.28 -11.85
C LEU A 49 11.52 11.37 -12.06
N SER A 50 12.65 11.27 -11.35
CA SER A 50 13.80 12.16 -11.52
C SER A 50 14.70 11.81 -12.72
N ARG A 51 14.29 10.85 -13.56
CA ARG A 51 15.00 10.40 -14.78
C ARG A 51 16.42 9.89 -14.52
N LYS A 52 16.69 9.38 -13.31
CA LYS A 52 17.98 8.77 -12.95
C LYS A 52 18.08 7.30 -13.37
N GLN A 53 16.95 6.64 -13.63
CA GLN A 53 16.85 5.23 -14.04
C GLN A 53 15.85 5.02 -15.19
N LYS A 54 15.73 3.76 -15.66
CA LYS A 54 14.75 3.34 -16.67
C LYS A 54 13.33 3.70 -16.24
N LEU A 55 12.47 4.02 -17.22
CA LEU A 55 11.12 4.55 -17.00
C LEU A 55 10.10 3.55 -16.42
N SER A 56 10.44 2.26 -16.29
CA SER A 56 9.52 1.23 -15.84
C SER A 56 9.97 0.57 -14.54
N VAL A 57 9.01 0.37 -13.63
CA VAL A 57 9.19 -0.34 -12.36
C VAL A 57 8.44 -1.67 -12.44
N TRP A 58 9.12 -2.77 -12.12
CA TRP A 58 8.52 -4.10 -12.02
C TRP A 58 8.38 -4.50 -10.55
N VAL A 59 7.16 -4.88 -10.14
CA VAL A 59 6.86 -5.33 -8.78
C VAL A 59 6.57 -6.83 -8.83
N ASP A 60 7.46 -7.63 -8.26
CA ASP A 60 7.34 -9.09 -8.19
C ASP A 60 7.19 -9.60 -6.74
N GLY A 61 6.62 -10.79 -6.57
CA GLY A 61 6.51 -11.46 -5.27
C GLY A 61 5.42 -12.53 -5.24
N ALA A 62 5.36 -13.31 -4.16
CA ALA A 62 4.39 -14.39 -4.00
C ALA A 62 2.92 -13.90 -4.00
N TYR A 63 1.98 -14.78 -4.39
CA TYR A 63 0.55 -14.45 -4.37
C TYR A 63 0.08 -14.11 -2.94
N GLY A 64 -0.83 -13.15 -2.79
CA GLY A 64 -1.35 -12.74 -1.49
C GLY A 64 -0.44 -11.83 -0.65
N THR A 65 0.75 -11.44 -1.12
CA THR A 65 1.67 -10.57 -0.35
C THR A 65 1.35 -9.07 -0.44
N GLY A 66 0.12 -8.69 -0.79
CA GLY A 66 -0.30 -7.29 -0.82
C GLY A 66 0.29 -6.43 -1.95
N LYS A 67 0.83 -7.02 -3.04
CA LYS A 67 1.45 -6.26 -4.16
C LYS A 67 0.49 -5.22 -4.77
N SER A 68 -0.75 -5.60 -5.06
CA SER A 68 -1.75 -4.69 -5.62
C SER A 68 -2.07 -3.54 -4.65
N HIS A 69 -2.11 -3.83 -3.35
CA HIS A 69 -2.31 -2.82 -2.31
C HIS A 69 -1.11 -1.87 -2.20
N ALA A 70 0.11 -2.39 -2.32
CA ALA A 70 1.32 -1.58 -2.34
C ALA A 70 1.33 -0.61 -3.54
N VAL A 71 0.98 -1.10 -4.73
CA VAL A 71 0.92 -0.26 -5.94
C VAL A 71 -0.21 0.78 -5.84
N LEU A 72 -1.37 0.41 -5.28
CA LEU A 72 -2.45 1.36 -5.00
C LEU A 72 -2.00 2.46 -4.04
N THR A 73 -1.29 2.08 -2.97
CA THR A 73 -0.76 3.01 -1.97
C THR A 73 0.28 3.94 -2.58
N LEU A 74 1.20 3.41 -3.39
CA LEU A 74 2.16 4.22 -4.14
C LEU A 74 1.45 5.25 -5.04
N LYS A 75 0.43 4.82 -5.79
CA LYS A 75 -0.36 5.73 -6.64
C LYS A 75 -0.98 6.85 -5.81
N LYS A 76 -1.63 6.51 -4.70
CA LYS A 76 -2.29 7.47 -3.82
C LYS A 76 -1.31 8.44 -3.16
N LEU A 77 -0.13 7.97 -2.76
CA LEU A 77 0.93 8.84 -2.22
C LEU A 77 1.45 9.86 -3.24
N ILE A 78 1.45 9.53 -4.54
CA ILE A 78 1.84 10.48 -5.60
C ILE A 78 0.73 11.52 -5.84
N GLU A 79 -0.52 11.15 -5.64
CA GLU A 79 -1.70 12.01 -5.83
C GLU A 79 -2.07 12.84 -4.58
N ALA A 80 -1.60 12.42 -3.41
CA ALA A 80 -1.94 13.02 -2.11
C ALA A 80 -1.23 14.35 -1.87
N SER A 81 -1.79 15.19 -1.00
CA SER A 81 -1.12 16.40 -0.53
C SER A 81 0.02 16.06 0.45
N ASP A 82 0.87 17.06 0.73
CA ASP A 82 1.95 16.90 1.71
C ASP A 82 1.39 16.57 3.10
N GLU A 83 0.25 17.17 3.48
CA GLU A 83 -0.41 16.90 4.76
C GLU A 83 -0.90 15.45 4.86
N GLU A 84 -1.57 14.94 3.82
CA GLU A 84 -2.06 13.56 3.80
C GLU A 84 -0.92 12.54 3.79
N THR A 85 0.16 12.86 3.08
CA THR A 85 1.36 12.02 3.01
C THR A 85 2.04 11.93 4.37
N ASN A 86 2.22 13.05 5.07
CA ASN A 86 2.80 13.05 6.42
C ASN A 86 1.91 12.28 7.41
N ALA A 87 0.60 12.52 7.37
CA ALA A 87 -0.36 11.82 8.23
C ALA A 87 -0.37 10.29 8.03
N TYR A 88 -0.04 9.81 6.82
CA TYR A 88 0.09 8.37 6.55
C TYR A 88 1.30 7.75 7.25
N PHE A 89 2.43 8.47 7.35
CA PHE A 89 3.66 7.95 7.95
C PHE A 89 3.78 8.22 9.46
N GLU A 90 2.98 9.13 10.02
CA GLU A 90 2.94 9.45 11.45
C GLU A 90 2.06 8.50 12.29
N ARG A 91 1.45 7.50 11.66
CA ARG A 91 0.62 6.48 12.32
C ARG A 91 1.41 5.39 13.04
#